data_AF-A0A2M6YTZ5-F1
#
_entry.id   AF-A0A2M6YTZ5-F1
#
_cell.length_a   1.000
_cell.length_b   1.000
_cell.length_c   1.000
_cell.angle_alpha   90.00
_cell.angle_beta   90.00
_cell.angle_gamma   90.00
#
_symmetry.space_group_name_H-M   'P 1'
#
loop_
_entity.id
_entity.type
_entity.pdbx_description
1 polymer ?
#
loop_
_entity_poly.entity_id
_entity_poly.type
_entity_poly.pdbx_seq_one_letter_code
_entity_poly.pdbx_strand_id
1 'polypeptide(L)' 'MKNGKKITMINIMSDPRYQGKHVILIANKVYTATTGTIANKIVDRLEKKYPKEIPAMTYIPKSDTLILWL' A
#
# COMPACT_ATOMS: atom_id res chain seq x y z
N MET A 1 2.00 -27.06 -5.51
CA MET A 1 1.71 -25.73 -4.93
C MET A 1 1.53 -24.75 -6.08
N LYS A 2 0.38 -24.05 -6.17
CA LYS A 2 0.21 -23.01 -7.21
C LYS A 2 1.24 -21.92 -6.91
N ASN A 3 2.24 -21.74 -7.78
CA ASN A 3 3.17 -20.61 -7.75
C ASN A 3 2.39 -19.33 -8.05
N GLY A 4 1.64 -18.83 -7.07
CA GLY A 4 1.02 -17.52 -7.13
C GLY A 4 2.13 -16.48 -7.22
N LYS A 5 2.18 -15.72 -8.31
CA LYS A 5 3.14 -14.64 -8.53
C LYS A 5 3.19 -13.73 -7.29
N LYS A 6 4.36 -13.63 -6.64
CA LYS A 6 4.55 -12.75 -5.47
C LYS A 6 4.30 -11.31 -5.89
N ILE A 7 3.33 -10.67 -5.26
CA ILE A 7 3.08 -9.23 -5.43
C ILE A 7 4.16 -8.50 -4.65
N THR A 8 4.84 -7.56 -5.30
CA THR A 8 5.90 -6.74 -4.71
C THR A 8 5.50 -5.27 -4.76
N MET A 9 6.00 -4.47 -3.83
CA MET A 9 5.72 -3.04 -3.81
C MET A 9 6.20 -2.35 -5.10
N ILE A 10 7.32 -2.78 -5.67
CA ILE A 10 7.84 -2.23 -6.93
C ILE A 10 6.87 -2.44 -8.11
N ASN A 11 6.21 -3.61 -8.18
CA ASN A 11 5.20 -3.87 -9.21
C ASN A 11 3.95 -3.00 -9.01
N ILE A 12 3.58 -2.73 -7.76
CA ILE A 12 2.43 -1.88 -7.42
C ILE A 12 2.72 -0.42 -7.76
N MET A 13 3.90 0.09 -7.43
CA MET A 13 4.30 1.47 -7.71
C MET A 13 4.36 1.79 -9.21
N SER A 14 4.59 0.78 -10.03
CA SER A 14 4.63 0.92 -11.49
C SER A 14 3.24 0.83 -12.15
N ASP A 15 2.19 0.51 -11.39
CA ASP A 15 0.84 0.32 -11.92
C ASP A 15 -0.01 1.61 -11.76
N PRO A 16 -0.44 2.23 -12.88
CA PRO A 16 -1.19 3.49 -12.86
C PRO A 16 -2.49 3.46 -12.03
N ARG A 17 -3.08 2.28 -11.81
CA ARG A 17 -4.33 2.12 -11.04
C ARG A 17 -4.20 2.55 -9.58
N TYR A 18 -2.98 2.65 -9.07
CA TYR A 18 -2.69 3.02 -7.70
C TYR A 18 -2.24 4.48 -7.53
N GLN A 19 -2.08 5.24 -8.61
CA GLN A 19 -1.77 6.67 -8.52
C GLN A 19 -2.84 7.44 -7.75
N GLY A 20 -2.39 8.39 -6.93
CA GLY A 20 -3.22 9.19 -6.04
C GLY A 20 -3.76 8.44 -4.82
N LYS A 21 -3.22 7.26 -4.49
CA LYS A 21 -3.68 6.44 -3.36
C LYS A 21 -2.55 6.13 -2.38
N HIS A 22 -2.93 6.00 -1.12
CA HIS A 22 -2.13 5.27 -0.14
C HIS A 22 -2.31 3.79 -0.41
N VAL A 23 -1.22 3.06 -0.61
CA VAL A 23 -1.20 1.62 -0.88
C VAL A 23 -0.54 0.91 0.28
N ILE A 24 -1.17 -0.17 0.73
CA ILE A 24 -0.66 -1.04 1.78
C ILE A 24 -0.56 -2.46 1.22
N LEU A 25 0.61 -3.07 1.29
CA LEU A 25 0.88 -4.45 0.92
C LEU A 25 1.20 -5.27 2.17
N ILE A 26 0.43 -6.31 2.43
CA ILE A 26 0.68 -7.26 3.52
C ILE A 26 0.11 -8.63 3.16
N ALA A 27 0.78 -9.72 3.54
CA ALA A 27 0.32 -11.09 3.29
C ALA A 27 -0.11 -11.34 1.83
N ASN A 28 0.65 -10.79 0.87
CA ASN A 28 0.37 -10.84 -0.57
C ASN A 28 -1.00 -10.25 -0.99
N LYS A 29 -1.52 -9.28 -0.23
CA LYS A 29 -2.76 -8.55 -0.50
C LYS A 29 -2.51 -7.05 -0.55
N VAL A 30 -3.19 -6.37 -1.47
CA VAL A 30 -3.10 -4.92 -1.66
C VAL A 30 -4.37 -4.27 -1.13
N TYR A 31 -4.20 -3.28 -0.28
CA TYR A 31 -5.25 -2.41 0.23
C TYR A 31 -4.96 -0.98 -0.19
N THR A 32 -6.00 -0.17 -0.38
CA THR A 32 -5.85 1.23 -0.79
C THR A 32 -6.71 2.17 0.04
N ALA A 33 -6.23 3.39 0.22
CA ALA A 33 -6.99 4.49 0.81
C ALA A 33 -6.74 5.80 0.06
N THR A 34 -7.69 6.73 0.14
CA THR A 34 -7.58 8.06 -0.46
C THR A 34 -6.89 9.08 0.44
N THR A 35 -6.80 8.82 1.74
CA THR A 35 -6.16 9.71 2.73
C THR A 35 -5.27 8.94 3.69
N GLY A 36 -4.26 9.62 4.25
CA GLY A 36 -3.33 9.04 5.21
C GLY A 36 -4.03 8.54 6.48
N THR A 37 -5.04 9.28 6.95
CA THR A 37 -5.83 8.89 8.14
C THR A 37 -6.58 7.57 7.92
N ILE A 38 -7.18 7.36 6.74
CA ILE A 38 -7.86 6.11 6.43
C ILE A 38 -6.83 4.99 6.28
N ALA A 39 -5.68 5.27 5.68
CA ALA A 39 -4.60 4.31 5.54
C ALA A 39 -4.09 3.80 6.91
N ASN A 40 -3.88 4.69 7.88
CA ASN A 40 -3.46 4.32 9.24
C ASN A 40 -4.50 3.40 9.91
N LYS A 41 -5.80 3.72 9.81
CA LYS A 41 -6.88 2.84 10.32
C LYS A 41 -6.91 1.46 9.63
N ILE A 42 -6.47 1.37 8.38
CA ILE A 42 -6.34 0.09 7.69
C ILE A 42 -5.12 -0.66 8.24
N VAL A 43 -3.97 -0.01 8.39
CA VAL A 43 -2.75 -0.61 8.98
C VAL A 43 -3.03 -1.17 10.37
N ASP A 44 -3.63 -0.40 11.28
CA ASP A 44 -3.95 -0.84 12.65
C ASP A 44 -4.79 -2.13 12.69
N ARG A 45 -5.70 -2.28 11.73
CA ARG A 45 -6.54 -3.48 11.59
C ARG A 45 -5.77 -4.65 10.98
N LEU A 46 -4.86 -4.37 10.04
CA LEU A 46 -4.06 -5.37 9.37
C LEU A 46 -2.97 -5.95 10.27
N GLU A 47 -2.34 -5.14 11.11
CA GLU A 47 -1.35 -5.60 12.11
C GLU A 47 -1.97 -6.58 13.10
N LYS A 48 -3.18 -6.30 13.59
CA LYS A 48 -3.94 -7.23 14.44
C LYS A 48 -4.33 -8.52 13.72
N LYS A 49 -4.65 -8.42 12.43
CA LYS A 49 -5.07 -9.56 11.59
C LYS A 49 -3.91 -10.44 11.15
N TYR A 50 -2.73 -9.85 10.97
CA TYR A 50 -1.52 -10.48 10.44
C TYR A 50 -0.32 -10.20 11.36
N PRO A 51 -0.34 -10.67 12.63
CA PRO A 51 0.64 -10.27 13.64
C PRO A 51 2.09 -10.69 13.38
N LYS A 52 2.34 -11.55 12.38
CA LYS A 52 3.67 -12.01 11.98
C LYS A 52 4.19 -11.35 10.69
N GLU A 53 3.37 -10.51 10.06
CA GLU A 53 3.69 -9.86 8.80
C GLU A 53 3.84 -8.36 9.06
N ILE A 54 4.81 -7.74 8.38
CA ILE A 54 5.02 -6.30 8.48
C ILE A 54 4.38 -5.64 7.25
N PRO A 55 3.40 -4.75 7.42
CA PRO A 55 2.80 -4.05 6.29
C PRO A 55 3.82 -3.09 5.66
N ALA A 56 3.94 -3.15 4.33
CA ALA A 56 4.61 -2.10 3.57
C ALA A 56 3.55 -1.08 3.13
N MET A 57 3.75 0.20 3.44
CA MET A 57 2.84 1.27 3.09
C MET A 57 3.56 2.41 2.37
N THR A 58 2.93 2.97 1.34
CA THR A 58 3.41 4.16 0.66
C THR A 58 2.25 4.98 0.09
N TYR A 59 2.49 6.23 -0.26
CA TYR A 59 1.61 7.02 -1.10
C TYR A 59 2.19 7.07 -2.51
N ILE A 60 1.39 6.72 -3.53
CA ILE A 60 1.81 6.84 -4.93
C ILE A 60 1.24 8.16 -5.45
N PRO A 61 2.08 9.20 -5.65
CA PRO A 61 1.61 10.49 -6.13
C PRO A 61 1.06 10.40 -7.55
N LYS A 62 0.14 11.31 -7.88
CA LYS A 62 -0.13 11.63 -9.29
C LYS A 62 1.00 12.50 -9.84
N SER A 63 1.10 12.62 -11.16
CA SER A 63 2.15 13.41 -11.83
C SER A 63 2.20 14.87 -11.39
N ASP A 64 1.07 15.44 -10.99
CA ASP A 64 0.90 16.83 -10.56
C ASP A 64 0.91 17.01 -9.02
N THR A 65 1.18 15.94 -8.27
CA THR A 65 1.16 16.00 -6.81
C THR A 65 2.45 16.63 -6.28
N LEU A 66 2.30 17.73 -5.54
CA LEU A 66 3.40 18.32 -4.79
C LEU A 66 3.72 17.47 -3.56
N ILE A 67 4.95 16.96 -3.46
CA ILE A 67 5.48 16.37 -2.23
C ILE A 67 6.24 17.48 -1.49
N LEU A 68 5.63 17.97 -0.42
CA LEU A 68 6.25 18.97 0.45
C LEU A 68 7.32 18.28 1.32
N TRP A 69 8.55 18.80 1.28
CA TRP A 69 9.61 18.43 2.22
C TRP A 69 9.74 19.58 3.24
N LEU A 70 9.43 19.28 4.51
CA LEU A 70 9.53 20.20 5.65
C LEU A 70 10.74 19.84 6.51
#